data_AF-A0A8J9RFY1-F1
#
_entry.id   AF-A0A8J9RFY1-F1
#
_cell.length_a   1.000
_cell.length_b   1.000
_cell.length_c   1.000
_cell.angle_alpha   90.00
_cell.angle_beta   90.00
_cell.angle_gamma   90.00
#
_symmetry.space_group_name_H-M   'P 1'
#
loop_
_entity.id
_entity.type
_entity.pdbx_description
1 polymer ?
#
loop_
_entity_poly.entity_id
_entity_poly.type
_entity_poly.pdbx_seq_one_letter_code
_entity_poly.pdbx_strand_id
1 'polypeptide(L)'
;MPTHDLLSSPAGDDLRRQSCAGACGRDTPKLTREEITKHLASVPQWKVDAELTRLSRRLVAKNFKEAISFFNHVMEIAEAEGHHPDLHLTNYRDVQVGISTHAIKGLSIYDFILAAKIDAAPVECSPKWLAAQEQELRGGHQHQTPESTQSSDKQTLVEAEIATTSAQCI
;
A
#
# COMPACT_ATOMS: atom_id res chain seq x y z
N MET A 1 -22.91 8.53 -7.46
CA MET A 1 -21.85 7.51 -7.63
C MET A 1 -20.65 7.99 -6.82
N PRO A 2 -20.30 7.38 -5.67
CA PRO A 2 -19.12 7.81 -4.95
C PRO A 2 -17.90 7.25 -5.68
N THR A 3 -17.19 8.13 -6.38
CA THR A 3 -15.92 7.83 -7.04
C THR A 3 -14.83 7.73 -5.98
N HIS A 4 -14.39 6.51 -5.68
CA HIS A 4 -12.98 6.12 -5.44
C HIS A 4 -12.04 6.99 -4.56
N ASP A 5 -12.53 7.84 -3.65
CA ASP A 5 -11.68 8.82 -2.96
C ASP A 5 -11.26 8.43 -1.52
N LEU A 6 -11.66 7.26 -1.03
CA LEU A 6 -11.38 6.84 0.36
C LEU A 6 -9.97 6.26 0.59
N LEU A 7 -9.07 6.34 -0.39
CA LEU A 7 -7.75 5.71 -0.31
C LEU A 7 -6.57 6.64 -0.64
N SER A 8 -6.82 7.94 -0.90
CA SER A 8 -5.75 8.91 -1.13
C SER A 8 -5.26 9.50 0.19
N SER A 9 -4.03 9.17 0.57
CA SER A 9 -3.30 9.85 1.65
C SER A 9 -2.66 11.13 1.11
N PRO A 10 -2.66 12.26 1.85
CA PRO A 10 -1.98 13.48 1.42
C PRO A 10 -0.47 13.28 1.15
N ALA A 11 0.15 12.32 1.84
CA ALA A 11 1.55 11.94 1.58
C ALA A 11 1.71 11.19 0.24
N GLY A 12 0.68 10.45 -0.20
CA GLY A 12 0.62 9.84 -1.53
C GLY A 12 0.52 10.90 -2.63
N ASP A 13 -0.21 12.00 -2.40
CA ASP A 13 -0.30 13.12 -3.34
C ASP A 13 1.07 13.77 -3.62
N ASP A 14 1.92 13.89 -2.58
CA ASP A 14 3.28 14.42 -2.73
C ASP A 14 4.16 13.54 -3.61
N LEU A 15 4.07 12.20 -3.46
CA LEU A 15 4.83 11.27 -4.29
C LEU A 15 4.36 11.29 -5.75
N ARG A 16 3.05 11.38 -6.00
CA ARG A 16 2.53 11.43 -7.37
C ARG A 16 3.01 12.65 -8.17
N ARG A 17 3.32 13.76 -7.50
CA ARG A 17 3.82 14.99 -8.14
C ARG A 17 5.32 14.93 -8.48
N GLN A 18 6.04 13.96 -7.93
CA GLN A 18 7.46 13.77 -8.25
C GLN A 18 7.62 12.98 -9.55
N SER A 19 8.83 12.92 -10.10
CA SER A 19 9.14 12.14 -11.31
C SER A 19 10.39 11.31 -11.11
N CYS A 20 10.41 10.13 -11.72
CA CYS A 20 11.59 9.26 -11.77
C CYS A 20 12.66 9.78 -12.75
N ALA A 21 12.27 10.58 -13.74
CA ALA A 21 13.14 11.20 -14.75
C ALA A 21 14.16 10.25 -15.41
N GLY A 22 13.87 8.93 -15.47
CA GLY A 22 14.80 7.92 -16.00
C GLY A 22 16.09 7.74 -15.19
N ALA A 23 16.18 8.24 -13.96
CA ALA A 23 17.37 8.20 -13.11
C ALA A 23 17.56 6.87 -12.36
N CYS A 24 16.77 5.84 -12.70
CA CYS A 24 16.88 4.50 -12.15
C CYS A 24 18.10 3.78 -12.76
N GLY A 25 19.23 3.83 -12.07
CA GLY A 25 20.50 3.26 -12.50
C GLY A 25 21.23 2.55 -11.37
N ARG A 26 22.47 2.13 -11.63
CA ARG A 26 23.32 1.45 -10.62
C ARG A 26 23.67 2.34 -9.42
N ASP A 27 23.67 3.66 -9.64
CA ASP A 27 24.02 4.66 -8.62
C ASP A 27 22.81 5.21 -7.87
N THR A 28 21.60 4.71 -8.16
CA THR A 28 20.39 5.11 -7.45
C THR A 28 20.52 4.79 -5.95
N PRO A 29 20.26 5.74 -5.04
CA PRO A 29 20.29 5.46 -3.61
C PRO A 29 19.27 4.38 -3.23
N LYS A 30 19.77 3.31 -2.60
CA LYS A 30 18.95 2.27 -1.99
C LYS A 30 18.41 2.77 -0.66
N LEU A 31 17.11 2.63 -0.45
CA LEU A 31 16.45 3.06 0.78
C LEU A 31 16.78 2.11 1.95
N THR A 32 16.85 2.69 3.15
CA THR A 32 16.93 1.92 4.40
C THR A 32 15.56 1.36 4.80
N ARG A 33 15.55 0.46 5.79
CA ARG A 33 14.31 -0.09 6.36
C ARG A 33 13.40 1.01 6.92
N GLU A 34 13.99 1.99 7.59
CA GLU A 34 13.28 3.11 8.20
C GLU A 34 12.63 4.00 7.13
N GLU A 35 13.36 4.29 6.05
CA GLU A 35 12.84 5.05 4.91
C GLU A 35 11.72 4.29 4.18
N ILE A 36 11.90 3.00 3.93
CA ILE A 36 10.86 2.13 3.34
C ILE A 36 9.59 2.16 4.20
N THR A 37 9.74 2.01 5.52
CA THR A 37 8.59 2.04 6.45
C THR A 37 7.86 3.38 6.41
N LYS A 38 8.62 4.49 6.35
CA LYS A 38 8.06 5.84 6.21
C LYS A 38 7.29 6.00 4.90
N HIS A 39 7.83 5.54 3.78
CA HIS A 39 7.20 5.69 2.46
C HIS A 39 5.98 4.77 2.27
N LEU A 40 5.94 3.60 2.92
CA LEU A 40 4.78 2.70 2.88
C LEU A 40 3.48 3.38 3.39
N ALA A 41 3.58 4.32 4.33
CA ALA A 41 2.42 5.09 4.79
C ALA A 41 1.78 5.97 3.69
N SER A 42 2.52 6.24 2.61
CA SER A 42 2.04 7.02 1.46
C SER A 42 1.38 6.16 0.38
N VAL A 43 1.56 4.83 0.44
CA VAL A 43 1.07 3.86 -0.55
C VAL A 43 0.40 2.66 0.16
N PRO A 44 -0.69 2.88 0.91
CA PRO A 44 -1.25 1.88 1.85
C PRO A 44 -1.75 0.60 1.18
N GLN A 45 -1.94 0.59 -0.14
CA GLN A 45 -2.35 -0.58 -0.91
C GLN A 45 -1.18 -1.51 -1.29
N TRP A 46 0.05 -1.09 -1.00
CA TRP A 46 1.27 -1.82 -1.34
C TRP A 46 1.85 -2.53 -0.12
N LYS A 47 2.44 -3.69 -0.37
CA LYS A 47 3.17 -4.49 0.63
C LYS A 47 4.61 -4.64 0.18
N VAL A 48 5.54 -4.59 1.13
CA VAL A 48 6.95 -4.93 0.91
C VAL A 48 7.19 -6.40 1.25
N ASP A 49 8.09 -7.06 0.53
CA ASP A 49 8.59 -8.39 0.86
C ASP A 49 9.46 -8.39 2.14
N ALA A 50 9.75 -9.59 2.67
CA ALA A 50 10.52 -9.73 3.91
C ALA A 50 11.97 -9.23 3.75
N GLU A 51 12.50 -9.33 2.53
CA GLU A 51 13.84 -8.94 2.13
C GLU A 51 13.99 -7.43 1.89
N LEU A 52 12.89 -6.66 1.89
CA LEU A 52 12.87 -5.23 1.59
C LEU A 52 13.42 -4.88 0.21
N THR A 53 13.11 -5.74 -0.77
CA THR A 53 13.58 -5.60 -2.16
C THR A 53 12.48 -5.33 -3.17
N ARG A 54 11.21 -5.57 -2.82
CA ARG A 54 10.11 -5.48 -3.77
C ARG A 54 8.83 -4.95 -3.13
N LEU A 55 8.19 -3.99 -3.80
CA LEU A 55 6.83 -3.59 -3.54
C LEU A 55 5.87 -4.45 -4.36
N SER A 56 4.72 -4.80 -3.78
CA SER A 56 3.67 -5.52 -4.48
C SER A 56 2.28 -5.02 -4.12
N ARG A 57 1.41 -4.91 -5.13
CA ARG A 57 -0.01 -4.64 -4.96
C ARG A 57 -0.81 -5.72 -5.68
N ARG A 58 -1.88 -6.19 -5.04
CA ARG A 58 -2.81 -7.18 -5.61
C ARG A 58 -4.21 -6.61 -5.62
N LEU A 59 -4.95 -6.88 -6.69
CA LEU A 59 -6.37 -6.59 -6.81
C LEU A 59 -7.06 -7.64 -7.67
N VAL A 60 -8.38 -7.74 -7.55
CA VAL A 60 -9.19 -8.56 -8.45
C VAL A 60 -10.08 -7.61 -9.24
N ALA A 61 -9.82 -7.48 -10.54
CA ALA A 61 -10.61 -6.64 -11.41
C ALA A 61 -12.03 -7.20 -11.56
N LYS A 62 -12.98 -6.38 -12.02
CA LYS A 62 -14.37 -6.80 -12.24
C LYS A 62 -14.47 -7.90 -13.30
N ASN A 63 -13.65 -7.84 -14.35
CA ASN A 63 -13.55 -8.83 -15.40
C ASN A 63 -12.18 -8.72 -16.12
N PHE A 64 -11.92 -9.60 -17.10
CA PHE A 64 -10.64 -9.61 -17.85
C PHE A 64 -10.41 -8.30 -18.63
N LYS A 65 -11.45 -7.70 -19.20
CA LYS A 65 -11.33 -6.42 -19.94
C LYS A 65 -10.86 -5.29 -19.01
N GLU A 66 -11.42 -5.21 -17.81
CA GLU A 66 -11.00 -4.23 -16.79
C GLU A 66 -9.55 -4.46 -16.34
N ALA A 67 -9.12 -5.71 -16.20
CA ALA A 67 -7.72 -6.02 -15.87
C ALA A 67 -6.74 -5.53 -16.95
N ILE A 68 -7.07 -5.76 -18.23
CA ILE A 68 -6.26 -5.27 -19.35
C ILE A 68 -6.30 -3.74 -19.45
N SER A 69 -7.46 -3.12 -19.21
CA SER A 69 -7.57 -1.66 -19.19
C SER A 69 -6.68 -1.03 -18.12
N PHE A 70 -6.66 -1.61 -16.92
CA PHE A 70 -5.77 -1.18 -15.84
C PHE A 70 -4.30 -1.32 -16.25
N PHE A 71 -3.91 -2.43 -16.87
CA PHE A 71 -2.53 -2.61 -17.37
C PHE A 71 -2.13 -1.60 -18.43
N ASN A 72 -3.03 -1.18 -19.32
CA ASN A 72 -2.73 -0.12 -20.28
C ASN A 72 -2.44 1.21 -19.58
N HIS A 73 -3.21 1.57 -18.53
CA HIS A 73 -2.90 2.76 -17.73
C HIS A 73 -1.56 2.65 -17.00
N VAL A 74 -1.25 1.49 -16.42
CA VAL A 74 0.04 1.26 -15.77
C VAL A 74 1.19 1.34 -16.76
N MET A 75 1.01 0.83 -17.99
CA MET A 75 1.98 0.93 -19.06
C MET A 75 2.28 2.39 -19.43
N GLU A 76 1.25 3.22 -19.62
CA GLU A 76 1.43 4.64 -19.93
C GLU A 76 2.20 5.38 -18.82
N ILE A 77 1.88 5.09 -17.56
CA ILE A 77 2.59 5.64 -16.39
C ILE A 77 4.05 5.18 -16.38
N ALA A 78 4.30 3.88 -16.57
CA ALA A 78 5.65 3.32 -16.53
C ALA A 78 6.56 3.90 -17.63
N GLU A 79 6.02 4.05 -18.85
CA GLU A 79 6.75 4.66 -19.96
C GLU A 79 7.03 6.15 -19.72
N ALA A 80 6.06 6.90 -19.16
CA ALA A 80 6.26 8.30 -18.82
C ALA A 80 7.35 8.50 -17.75
N GLU A 81 7.46 7.57 -16.79
CA GLU A 81 8.47 7.62 -15.74
C GLU A 81 9.82 7.00 -16.13
N GLY A 82 9.86 6.18 -17.17
CA GLY A 82 11.03 5.37 -17.50
C GLY A 82 11.38 4.37 -16.40
N HIS A 83 10.37 3.86 -15.69
CA HIS A 83 10.53 2.89 -14.60
C HIS A 83 9.44 1.82 -14.71
N HIS A 84 9.84 0.57 -14.95
CA HIS A 84 8.92 -0.46 -15.40
C HIS A 84 8.57 -1.47 -14.29
N PRO A 85 7.28 -1.68 -13.99
CA PRO A 85 6.84 -2.69 -13.06
C PRO A 85 6.71 -4.07 -13.73
N ASP A 86 6.73 -5.13 -12.92
CA ASP A 86 6.28 -6.46 -13.33
C ASP A 86 4.74 -6.55 -13.25
N LEU A 87 4.10 -6.94 -14.34
CA LEU A 87 2.65 -7.09 -14.44
C LEU A 87 2.27 -8.57 -14.56
N HIS A 88 1.45 -9.07 -13.64
CA HIS A 88 0.96 -10.44 -13.64
C HIS A 88 -0.57 -10.46 -13.70
N LEU A 89 -1.11 -11.12 -14.73
CA LEU A 89 -2.53 -11.42 -14.86
C LEU A 89 -2.74 -12.92 -14.77
N THR A 90 -3.44 -13.37 -13.73
CA THR A 90 -3.74 -14.77 -13.48
C THR A 90 -5.23 -14.95 -13.23
N ASN A 91 -5.71 -16.21 -13.24
CA ASN A 91 -7.08 -16.56 -12.88
C ASN A 91 -8.16 -15.66 -13.51
N TYR A 92 -8.02 -15.36 -14.80
CA TYR A 92 -8.91 -14.49 -15.58
C TYR A 92 -8.91 -12.99 -15.21
N ARG A 93 -8.81 -12.59 -13.93
CA ARG A 93 -8.87 -11.16 -13.56
C ARG A 93 -8.12 -10.80 -12.28
N ASP A 94 -7.27 -11.70 -11.80
CA ASP A 94 -6.40 -11.42 -10.66
C ASP A 94 -5.18 -10.66 -11.18
N VAL A 95 -4.98 -9.48 -10.64
CA VAL A 95 -3.90 -8.58 -11.01
C VAL A 95 -2.90 -8.50 -9.87
N GLN A 96 -1.63 -8.67 -10.19
CA GLN A 96 -0.53 -8.31 -9.32
C GLN A 96 0.45 -7.40 -10.04
N VAL A 97 0.82 -6.31 -9.38
CA VAL A 97 1.89 -5.40 -9.82
C VAL A 97 3.05 -5.54 -8.85
N GLY A 98 4.26 -5.74 -9.37
CA GLY A 98 5.50 -5.76 -8.61
C GLY A 98 6.43 -4.64 -9.04
N ILE A 99 7.09 -3.96 -8.10
CA ILE A 99 8.01 -2.86 -8.39
C ILE A 99 9.31 -3.07 -7.61
N SER A 100 10.44 -2.91 -8.29
CA SER A 100 11.77 -2.88 -7.69
C SER A 100 12.76 -2.15 -8.60
N THR A 101 13.77 -1.52 -8.00
CA THR A 101 14.90 -0.99 -8.77
C THR A 101 15.94 -2.10 -8.96
N HIS A 102 15.86 -2.84 -10.08
CA HIS A 102 16.69 -4.03 -10.33
C HIS A 102 18.20 -3.75 -10.25
N ALA A 103 18.65 -2.58 -10.72
CA ALA A 103 20.05 -2.20 -10.76
C ALA A 103 20.73 -2.18 -9.38
N ILE A 104 19.95 -1.96 -8.31
CA ILE A 104 20.43 -1.86 -6.93
C ILE A 104 19.97 -3.03 -6.05
N LYS A 105 19.29 -4.02 -6.63
CA LYS A 105 18.72 -5.19 -5.93
C LYS A 105 17.97 -4.76 -4.66
N GLY A 106 17.07 -3.80 -4.79
CA GLY A 106 16.42 -3.16 -3.66
C GLY A 106 15.38 -2.13 -4.07
N LEU A 107 14.87 -1.41 -3.07
CA LEU A 107 13.95 -0.32 -3.26
C LEU A 107 14.66 1.03 -3.25
N SER A 108 14.21 1.92 -4.12
CA SER A 108 14.54 3.34 -4.18
C SER A 108 13.27 4.18 -4.02
N ILE A 109 13.41 5.50 -3.91
CA ILE A 109 12.27 6.42 -3.89
C ILE A 109 11.41 6.30 -5.17
N TYR A 110 12.02 5.95 -6.31
CA TYR A 110 11.33 5.82 -7.59
C TYR A 110 10.30 4.70 -7.60
N ASP A 111 10.54 3.63 -6.82
CA ASP A 111 9.59 2.55 -6.68
C ASP A 111 8.29 3.03 -5.99
N PHE A 112 8.42 3.93 -5.00
CA PHE A 112 7.29 4.51 -4.28
C PHE A 112 6.58 5.61 -5.09
N ILE A 113 7.31 6.39 -5.90
CA ILE A 113 6.72 7.35 -6.85
C ILE A 113 5.85 6.62 -7.86
N LEU A 114 6.38 5.55 -8.47
CA LEU A 114 5.64 4.75 -9.43
C LEU A 114 4.43 4.08 -8.79
N ALA A 115 4.59 3.50 -7.58
CA ALA A 115 3.50 2.93 -6.81
C ALA A 115 2.35 3.93 -6.56
N ALA A 116 2.68 5.14 -6.11
CA ALA A 116 1.70 6.19 -5.86
C ALA A 116 0.96 6.63 -7.13
N LYS A 117 1.64 6.67 -8.29
CA LYS A 117 1.02 6.97 -9.58
C LYS A 117 0.08 5.86 -10.03
N ILE A 118 0.47 4.60 -9.86
CA ILE A 118 -0.36 3.43 -10.16
C ILE A 118 -1.59 3.35 -9.23
N ASP A 119 -1.50 3.86 -7.99
CA ASP A 119 -2.68 3.97 -7.11
C ASP A 119 -3.78 4.88 -7.65
N ALA A 120 -3.43 5.88 -8.45
CA ALA A 120 -4.39 6.76 -9.12
C ALA A 120 -4.90 6.20 -10.47
N ALA A 121 -4.36 5.07 -10.96
CA ALA A 121 -4.80 4.49 -12.22
C ALA A 121 -6.23 3.92 -12.08
N PRO A 122 -7.15 4.23 -13.02
CA PRO A 122 -8.53 3.75 -12.96
C PRO A 122 -8.60 2.22 -13.04
N VAL A 123 -9.41 1.62 -12.16
CA VAL A 123 -9.75 0.20 -12.22
C VAL A 123 -11.09 -0.07 -11.53
N GLU A 124 -11.98 -0.79 -12.21
CA GLU A 124 -13.16 -1.36 -11.54
C GLU A 124 -12.80 -2.71 -10.92
N CYS A 125 -12.81 -2.77 -9.59
CA CYS A 125 -12.57 -4.01 -8.85
C CYS A 125 -13.84 -4.86 -8.70
N SER A 126 -13.66 -6.17 -8.51
CA SER A 126 -14.73 -7.10 -8.15
C SER A 126 -15.41 -6.68 -6.85
N PRO A 127 -16.75 -6.50 -6.81
CA PRO A 127 -17.46 -6.13 -5.59
C PRO A 127 -17.24 -7.12 -4.45
N LYS A 128 -17.18 -8.42 -4.77
CA LYS A 128 -16.88 -9.48 -3.80
C LYS A 128 -15.50 -9.31 -3.18
N TRP A 129 -14.51 -8.93 -3.99
CA TRP A 129 -13.15 -8.73 -3.51
C TRP A 129 -13.06 -7.49 -2.61
N LEU A 130 -13.69 -6.38 -3.00
CA LEU A 130 -13.75 -5.16 -2.19
C LEU A 130 -14.39 -5.43 -0.81
N ALA A 131 -15.51 -6.16 -0.77
CA ALA A 131 -16.16 -6.52 0.49
C ALA A 131 -15.25 -7.37 1.41
N ALA A 132 -14.44 -8.27 0.82
CA ALA A 132 -13.48 -9.06 1.60
C ALA A 132 -12.34 -8.20 2.17
N GLN A 133 -11.84 -7.22 1.41
CA GLN A 133 -10.81 -6.29 1.89
C GLN A 133 -11.31 -5.40 3.04
N GLU A 134 -12.55 -4.92 2.96
CA GLU A 134 -13.16 -4.14 4.05
C GLU A 134 -13.32 -4.96 5.34
N GLN A 135 -13.69 -6.23 5.22
CA GLN A 135 -13.77 -7.14 6.36
C GLN A 135 -12.40 -7.43 6.98
N GLU A 136 -11.35 -7.58 6.17
CA GLU A 136 -9.98 -7.75 6.64
C GLU A 136 -9.51 -6.51 7.43
N LEU A 137 -9.77 -5.31 6.91
CA LEU A 137 -9.46 -4.05 7.59
C LEU A 137 -10.20 -3.91 8.94
N ARG A 138 -11.45 -4.35 9.01
CA ARG A 138 -12.25 -4.34 10.25
C ARG A 138 -11.81 -5.43 11.24
N GLY A 139 -11.47 -6.61 10.74
CA GLY A 139 -11.04 -7.76 11.56
C GLY A 139 -9.64 -7.59 12.17
N GLY A 140 -8.78 -6.78 11.55
CA GLY A 140 -7.45 -6.43 12.08
C GLY A 140 -7.45 -5.66 13.40
N HIS A 141 -8.62 -5.18 13.86
CA HIS A 141 -8.77 -4.49 15.15
C HIS A 141 -9.15 -5.41 16.33
N GLN A 142 -9.25 -6.74 16.16
CA GLN A 142 -9.62 -7.67 17.24
C GLN A 142 -8.69 -8.88 17.34
N HIS A 143 -7.43 -8.68 17.75
CA HIS A 143 -6.69 -9.69 18.52
C HIS A 143 -5.46 -9.09 19.22
N GLN A 144 -5.69 -8.37 20.32
CA GLN A 144 -4.71 -8.35 21.42
C GLN A 144 -5.33 -9.15 22.57
N THR A 145 -5.03 -10.43 22.61
CA THR A 145 -5.18 -11.22 23.84
C THR A 145 -4.08 -10.80 24.80
N PRO A 146 -4.37 -10.38 26.05
CA PRO A 146 -3.31 -10.23 27.02
C PRO A 146 -2.75 -11.62 27.34
N GLU A 147 -1.46 -11.80 27.03
CA GLU A 147 -0.67 -12.94 27.43
C GLU A 147 -0.59 -12.97 28.96
N SER A 148 -0.99 -14.11 29.53
CA SER A 148 -0.96 -14.39 30.96
C SER A 148 0.48 -14.40 31.46
N THR A 149 0.90 -13.32 32.14
CA THR A 149 2.13 -13.34 32.94
C THR A 149 1.75 -13.55 34.40
N GLN A 150 2.03 -14.74 34.92
CA GLN A 150 2.16 -14.95 36.37
C GLN A 150 3.45 -14.27 36.83
N SER A 151 3.34 -13.27 37.71
CA SER A 151 4.38 -12.99 38.69
C SER A 151 3.81 -12.18 39.85
N SER A 152 4.13 -12.62 41.06
CA SER A 152 3.85 -11.98 42.34
C SER A 152 4.49 -10.59 42.39
N ASP A 153 3.75 -9.56 42.80
CA ASP A 153 4.06 -8.78 44.01
C ASP A 153 3.15 -7.55 44.20
N LYS A 154 2.54 -7.53 45.39
CA LYS A 154 2.03 -6.44 46.24
C LYS A 154 1.76 -5.03 45.65
N GLN A 155 0.46 -4.70 45.63
CA GLN A 155 -0.21 -3.62 46.36
C GLN A 155 0.35 -2.18 46.25
N THR A 156 -0.42 -1.25 45.66
CA THR A 156 -0.89 0.02 46.27
C THR A 156 -2.00 0.66 45.41
N LEU A 157 -3.08 1.11 46.07
CA LEU A 157 -4.24 1.88 45.54
C LEU A 157 -3.84 3.30 45.09
N VAL A 158 -4.40 3.78 43.98
CA VAL A 158 -5.05 5.11 43.91
C VAL A 158 -6.08 5.13 42.78
N GLU A 159 -7.30 5.56 43.11
CA GLU A 159 -8.45 5.77 42.22
C GLU A 159 -8.33 7.12 41.49
N ALA A 160 -8.82 7.20 40.24
CA ALA A 160 -9.30 8.46 39.65
C ALA A 160 -10.26 8.18 38.48
N GLU A 161 -11.27 9.04 38.38
CA GLU A 161 -12.54 8.89 37.67
C GLU A 161 -12.49 9.06 36.14
N ILE A 162 -13.35 8.27 35.49
CA ILE A 162 -14.35 8.61 34.45
C ILE A 162 -14.15 9.94 33.68
N ALA A 163 -14.03 9.85 32.35
CA ALA A 163 -14.70 10.77 31.42
C ALA A 163 -14.90 10.14 30.03
N THR A 164 -16.16 9.84 29.73
CA THR A 164 -16.70 9.59 28.38
C THR A 164 -16.80 10.89 27.60
N THR A 165 -16.41 10.92 26.31
CA THR A 165 -16.83 11.88 25.25
C THR A 165 -16.28 11.30 23.94
N SER A 166 -17.02 10.73 22.98
CA SER A 166 -18.11 11.21 22.11
C SER A 166 -17.74 12.44 21.25
N ALA A 167 -17.39 12.22 19.98
CA ALA A 167 -17.77 13.03 18.81
C ALA A 167 -17.07 12.49 17.54
N GLN A 168 -17.79 11.92 16.57
CA GLN A 168 -18.53 12.58 15.47
C GLN A 168 -17.60 13.15 14.38
N CYS A 169 -17.50 12.41 13.28
CA CYS A 169 -17.04 12.94 11.99
C CYS A 169 -18.09 13.89 11.40
N ILE A 170 -17.62 14.97 10.80
CA ILE A 170 -18.32 15.74 9.77
C ILE A 170 -17.73 15.31 8.42
#